data_AF-A0A3D5E026-F1
#
_entry.id   AF-A0A3D5E026-F1
#
_cell.length_a   1.000
_cell.length_b   1.000
_cell.length_c   1.000
_cell.angle_alpha   90.00
_cell.angle_beta   90.00
_cell.angle_gamma   90.00
#
_symmetry.space_group_name_H-M   'P 1'
#
loop_
_entity.id
_entity.type
_entity.pdbx_description
1 polymer ?
#
loop_
_entity_poly.entity_id
_entity_poly.type
_entity_poly.pdbx_seq_one_letter_code
_entity_poly.pdbx_strand_id
1 'polypeptide(L)' 'MTNHTATLITVAPTGAESEKSAVPALPVTLDELVTTAKEC' A
#
# COMPACT_ATOMS: atom_id res chain seq x y z
N MET A 1 -21.65 20.01 -9.77
CA MET A 1 -21.02 19.33 -8.63
C MET A 1 -22.06 18.42 -8.01
N THR A 2 -22.07 17.14 -8.36
CA THR A 2 -22.90 16.14 -7.69
C THR A 2 -22.15 15.70 -6.43
N ASN A 3 -22.72 15.92 -5.24
CA ASN A 3 -22.18 15.39 -3.99
C ASN A 3 -22.30 13.87 -3.99
N HIS A 4 -21.28 13.19 -4.53
CA HIS A 4 -21.11 11.77 -4.32
C HIS A 4 -20.41 11.60 -2.97
N THR A 5 -21.11 11.06 -1.97
CA THR A 5 -20.50 10.71 -0.68
C THR A 5 -19.58 9.52 -0.94
N ALA A 6 -18.31 9.79 -1.27
CA ALA A 6 -17.28 8.79 -1.47
C ALA A 6 -16.46 8.62 -0.20
N THR A 7 -16.11 7.38 0.14
CA THR A 7 -15.18 7.07 1.22
C THR A 7 -13.76 7.18 0.70
N LEU A 8 -12.93 8.04 1.31
CA LEU A 8 -11.50 8.08 1.05
C LEU A 8 -10.82 6.94 1.82
N ILE A 9 -10.07 6.09 1.11
CA ILE A 9 -9.27 5.01 1.69
C ILE A 9 -7.80 5.31 1.38
N THR A 10 -6.95 5.32 2.41
CA THR A 10 -5.50 5.43 2.27
C THR A 10 -4.88 4.08 2.61
N VAL A 11 -4.01 3.57 1.74
CA VAL A 11 -3.28 2.32 1.97
C VAL A 11 -1.79 2.63 2.09
N ALA A 12 -1.16 2.14 3.17
CA ALA A 12 0.28 2.26 3.40
C ALA A 12 0.93 0.86 3.21
N PRO A 13 1.36 0.51 1.99
CA PRO A 13 1.71 -0.88 1.66
C PRO A 13 3.03 -1.41 2.23
N THR A 14 3.90 -0.54 2.78
CA THR A 14 5.21 -0.95 3.34
C THR A 14 5.43 -0.45 4.78
N GLY A 15 5.43 0.86 5.01
CA GLY A 15 5.84 1.42 6.30
C GLY A 15 7.32 1.14 6.62
N ALA A 16 7.69 1.29 7.89
CA ALA A 16 9.05 1.06 8.43
C ALA A 16 9.05 0.26 9.74
N GLU A 17 7.88 -0.22 10.18
CA GLU A 17 7.66 -0.84 11.48
C GLU A 17 7.97 -2.34 11.49
N SER A 18 8.09 -2.96 10.32
CA SER A 18 8.26 -4.41 10.17
C SER A 18 9.43 -4.76 9.25
N GLU A 19 10.12 -5.85 9.57
CA GLU A 19 11.19 -6.42 8.76
C GLU A 19 10.64 -7.43 7.76
N LYS A 20 11.24 -7.50 6.55
CA LYS A 20 10.86 -8.48 5.50
C LYS A 20 10.95 -9.93 5.98
N SER A 21 11.88 -10.24 6.88
CA SER A 21 12.04 -11.57 7.46
C SER A 21 10.86 -11.98 8.34
N ALA A 22 10.21 -11.02 9.00
CA ALA A 22 9.03 -11.24 9.82
C ALA A 22 7.73 -11.24 8.97
N VAL A 23 7.72 -10.52 7.85
CA VAL A 23 6.58 -10.38 6.95
C VAL A 23 7.02 -10.63 5.50
N PRO A 24 7.05 -11.90 5.04
CA PRO A 24 7.59 -12.24 3.71
C PRO A 24 6.90 -11.53 2.53
N ALA A 25 5.64 -11.12 2.70
CA ALA A 25 4.88 -10.39 1.68
C ALA A 25 5.19 -8.87 1.62
N LEU A 26 5.96 -8.32 2.57
CA LEU A 26 6.25 -6.89 2.65
C LEU A 26 7.01 -6.41 1.40
N PRO A 27 6.51 -5.44 0.61
CA PRO A 27 7.25 -4.93 -0.54
C PRO A 27 8.50 -4.17 -0.05
N VAL A 28 9.68 -4.55 -0.54
CA VAL A 28 10.97 -3.93 -0.12
C VAL A 28 11.83 -3.45 -1.29
N THR A 29 11.39 -3.72 -2.51
CA THR A 29 11.95 -3.15 -3.74
C THR A 29 10.98 -2.14 -4.34
N LEU A 30 11.50 -1.26 -5.22
CA LEU A 30 10.67 -0.26 -5.89
C LEU A 30 9.62 -0.89 -6.80
N ASP A 31 9.97 -1.95 -7.52
CA ASP A 31 9.04 -2.62 -8.44
C ASP A 31 7.90 -3.31 -7.68
N GLU A 32 8.19 -3.96 -6.54
CA GLU A 32 7.17 -4.51 -5.65
C GLU A 32 6.26 -3.39 -5.12
N LEU A 33 6.83 -2.30 -4.60
CA LEU A 33 6.06 -1.19 -4.03
C LEU A 33 5.13 -0.54 -5.06
N VAL A 34 5.62 -0.28 -6.26
CA VAL A 34 4.84 0.31 -7.35
C VAL A 34 3.73 -0.64 -7.81
N THR A 35 4.03 -1.94 -7.90
CA THR A 35 3.02 -2.95 -8.25
C THR A 35 1.91 -2.99 -7.20
N THR A 36 2.27 -3.16 -5.92
CA THR A 36 1.30 -3.21 -4.82
C THR A 36 0.47 -1.92 -4.74
N ALA A 37 1.09 -0.74 -4.90
CA ALA A 37 0.36 0.53 -4.85
C ALA A 37 -0.68 0.69 -5.98
N LYS A 38 -0.49 0.03 -7.13
CA LYS A 38 -1.46 0.05 -8.25
C LYS A 38 -2.58 -0.98 -8.06
N GLU A 39 -2.35 -2.01 -7.27
CA GLU A 39 -3.32 -3.05 -6.97
C GLU A 39 -4.21 -2.72 -5.76
N CYS A 40 -3.78 -1.77 -4.92
CA CYS A 40 -4.58 -1.20 -3.83
C CYS A 40 -5.69 -0.29 -4.37
#